data_AF-A0A015JJH2-F1
#
_entry.id   AF-A0A015JJH2-F1
#
_cell.length_a   1.000
_cell.length_b   1.000
_cell.length_c   1.000
_cell.angle_alpha   90.00
_cell.angle_beta   90.00
_cell.angle_gamma   90.00
#
_symmetry.space_group_name_H-M   'P 1'
#
loop_
_entity.id
_entity.type
_entity.pdbx_description
1 polymer ?
#
loop_
_entity_poly.entity_id
_entity_poly.type
_entity_poly.pdbx_seq_one_letter_code
_entity_poly.pdbx_strand_id
1 'polypeptide(L)'
;MIKKGGSYLKNDVILGISQNPDKEVYLLVFNVKYFDHYCEKCGNESKNRLDKWCKQCEIDYLKNNFADWTIGNDKIDNSIQKMLLKINSCRGGIFE
;
A
#
# COMPACT_ATOMS: atom_id res chain seq x y z
N MET A 1 -20.61 -17.68 -14.77
CA MET A 1 -20.46 -17.02 -16.08
C MET A 1 -19.64 -15.74 -15.88
N ILE A 2 -18.45 -15.64 -16.48
CA ILE A 2 -17.65 -14.41 -16.40
C ILE A 2 -18.28 -13.38 -17.35
N LYS A 3 -18.99 -12.39 -16.81
CA LYS A 3 -19.50 -11.27 -17.61
C LYS A 3 -18.38 -10.25 -17.78
N LYS A 4 -17.88 -10.08 -19.02
CA LYS A 4 -17.00 -8.97 -19.37
C LYS A 4 -17.85 -7.71 -19.58
N GLY A 5 -18.01 -6.90 -18.54
CA GLY A 5 -18.50 -5.53 -18.67
C GLY A 5 -17.36 -4.65 -19.19
N GLY A 6 -17.63 -3.85 -20.23
CA GLY A 6 -16.66 -2.86 -20.71
C GLY A 6 -16.25 -1.95 -19.55
N SER A 7 -14.94 -1.79 -19.34
CA SER A 7 -14.43 -1.01 -18.21
C SER A 7 -13.30 -0.09 -18.65
N TYR A 8 -13.29 1.11 -18.08
CA TYR A 8 -12.24 2.13 -18.17
C TYR A 8 -10.92 1.70 -17.50
N LEU A 9 -10.75 0.40 -17.24
CA LEU A 9 -9.63 -0.17 -16.50
C LEU A 9 -8.61 -0.69 -17.52
N LYS A 10 -7.33 -0.34 -17.33
CA LYS A 10 -6.24 -0.87 -18.17
C LYS A 10 -6.31 -2.39 -18.16
N ASN A 11 -6.65 -2.97 -19.32
CA ASN A 11 -6.88 -4.41 -19.50
C ASN A 11 -5.67 -5.29 -19.14
N ASP A 12 -4.47 -4.70 -18.97
CA ASP A 12 -3.25 -5.43 -18.63
C ASP A 12 -3.13 -5.78 -17.13
N VAL A 13 -4.00 -5.21 -16.28
CA VAL A 13 -3.89 -5.29 -14.82
C VAL A 13 -4.87 -6.30 -14.21
N ILE A 14 -6.12 -6.35 -14.70
CA ILE A 14 -7.20 -7.16 -14.11
C ILE A 14 -7.55 -8.30 -15.07
N LEU A 15 -7.40 -9.54 -14.60
CA LEU A 15 -7.67 -10.76 -15.38
C LEU A 15 -9.14 -11.17 -15.30
N GLY A 16 -9.83 -10.86 -14.19
CA GLY A 16 -11.23 -11.21 -14.03
C GLY A 16 -11.86 -10.66 -12.76
N ILE A 17 -13.19 -10.62 -12.77
CA ILE A 17 -14.02 -10.24 -11.63
C ILE A 17 -15.10 -11.32 -11.49
N SER A 18 -15.28 -11.83 -10.28
CA SER A 18 -16.39 -12.71 -9.91
C SER A 18 -17.14 -12.08 -8.75
N GLN A 19 -18.47 -12.14 -8.77
CA GLN A 19 -19.32 -11.54 -7.75
C GLN A 19 -20.22 -12.61 -7.14
N ASN A 20 -20.32 -12.62 -5.82
CA ASN A 20 -21.39 -13.29 -5.11
C ASN A 20 -22.50 -12.26 -4.81
N PRO A 21 -23.63 -12.28 -5.53
CA PRO A 21 -24.70 -11.29 -5.38
C PRO A 21 -25.37 -11.37 -4.00
N ASP A 22 -25.32 -12.51 -3.33
CA ASP A 22 -25.99 -12.72 -2.04
C ASP A 22 -25.22 -12.11 -0.86
N LYS A 23 -23.92 -11.82 -1.05
CA LYS A 23 -23.02 -11.35 0.01
C LYS A 23 -22.37 -10.01 -0.31
N GLU A 24 -22.67 -9.41 -1.45
CA GLU A 24 -21.97 -8.23 -1.99
C GLU A 24 -20.43 -8.39 -2.01
N VAL A 25 -19.95 -9.64 -2.11
CA VAL A 25 -18.51 -9.94 -2.15
C VAL A 25 -18.05 -10.04 -3.58
N TYR A 26 -16.96 -9.33 -3.90
CA TYR A 26 -16.29 -9.37 -5.19
C TYR A 26 -14.91 -10.02 -5.04
N LEU A 27 -14.64 -11.02 -5.87
CA LEU A 27 -13.31 -11.57 -6.08
C LEU A 27 -12.72 -10.93 -7.32
N LEU A 28 -11.69 -10.11 -7.15
CA LEU A 28 -10.90 -9.56 -8.24
C LEU A 28 -9.64 -10.41 -8.42
N VAL A 29 -9.37 -10.81 -9.66
CA VAL A 29 -8.17 -11.55 -10.05
C VAL A 29 -7.26 -10.60 -10.81
N PHE A 30 -6.09 -10.33 -10.25
CA PHE A 30 -5.08 -9.45 -10.86
C PHE A 30 -4.02 -10.26 -11.60
N ASN A 31 -3.42 -9.66 -12.62
CA ASN A 31 -2.21 -10.20 -13.23
C ASN A 31 -1.08 -10.15 -12.18
N VAL A 32 -0.22 -11.17 -12.10
CA VAL A 32 0.94 -11.17 -11.19
C VAL A 32 1.80 -9.92 -11.38
N LYS A 33 1.90 -9.42 -12.63
CA LYS A 33 2.60 -8.16 -12.98
C LYS A 33 2.01 -6.91 -12.32
N TYR A 34 0.76 -6.96 -11.82
CA TYR A 34 0.20 -5.87 -11.03
C TYR A 34 1.05 -5.63 -9.78
N PHE A 35 1.42 -6.70 -9.07
CA PHE A 35 2.18 -6.58 -7.83
C PHE A 35 3.67 -6.20 -8.04
N ASP A 36 4.15 -6.20 -9.29
CA ASP A 36 5.47 -5.62 -9.63
C ASP A 36 5.45 -4.09 -9.52
N HIS A 37 4.28 -3.49 -9.70
CA HIS A 37 4.10 -2.04 -9.81
C HIS A 37 3.22 -1.44 -8.72
N TYR A 38 2.40 -2.25 -8.06
CA TYR A 38 1.38 -1.79 -7.12
C TYR A 38 1.46 -2.55 -5.80
N CYS A 39 1.21 -1.83 -4.71
CA CYS A 39 1.22 -2.38 -3.38
C CYS A 39 -0.03 -3.23 -3.13
N GLU A 40 0.14 -4.45 -2.62
CA GLU A 40 -0.96 -5.34 -2.25
C GLU A 40 -1.87 -4.76 -1.16
N LYS A 41 -1.31 -3.97 -0.23
CA LYS A 41 -2.06 -3.46 0.93
C LYS A 41 -2.95 -2.27 0.59
N CYS A 42 -2.50 -1.37 -0.28
CA CYS A 42 -3.20 -0.11 -0.54
C CYS A 42 -3.43 0.21 -2.02
N GLY A 43 -2.93 -0.61 -2.95
CA GLY A 43 -3.11 -0.43 -4.39
C GLY A 43 -2.30 0.72 -5.02
N ASN A 44 -1.52 1.47 -4.23
CA ASN A 44 -0.68 2.56 -4.73
C ASN A 44 0.57 2.04 -5.44
N GLU A 45 1.10 2.86 -6.35
CA GLU A 45 2.33 2.54 -7.08
C GLU A 45 3.51 2.32 -6.12
N SER A 46 4.18 1.18 -6.29
CA SER A 46 5.39 0.81 -5.58
C SER A 46 6.60 1.27 -6.39
N LYS A 47 7.53 1.99 -5.76
CA LYS A 47 8.72 2.52 -6.46
C LYS A 47 9.73 1.44 -6.84
N ASN A 48 9.67 0.26 -6.21
CA ASN A 48 10.63 -0.81 -6.40
C ASN A 48 9.95 -2.17 -6.54
N ARG A 49 10.39 -2.92 -7.57
CA ARG A 49 9.87 -4.26 -7.91
C ARG A 49 10.37 -5.37 -6.98
N LEU A 50 11.48 -5.14 -6.27
CA LEU A 50 12.18 -6.20 -5.53
C LEU A 50 11.79 -6.27 -4.05
N ASP A 51 11.30 -5.16 -3.49
CA ASP A 51 11.29 -4.97 -2.04
C ASP A 51 9.88 -4.98 -1.42
N LYS A 52 8.81 -5.13 -2.25
CA LYS A 52 7.38 -5.04 -1.86
C LYS A 52 7.05 -3.81 -0.99
N TRP A 53 7.95 -2.85 -0.95
CA TRP A 53 7.95 -1.76 0.00
C TRP A 53 7.09 -0.63 -0.55
N CYS A 54 6.12 -0.20 0.24
CA CYS A 54 5.25 0.91 -0.09
C CYS A 54 5.47 2.03 0.91
N LYS A 55 6.02 3.16 0.42
CA LYS A 55 6.27 4.36 1.24
C LYS A 55 5.03 4.79 2.01
N GLN A 56 3.87 4.79 1.36
CA GLN A 56 2.63 5.22 2.00
C GLN A 56 2.23 4.27 3.13
N CYS A 57 2.27 2.95 2.90
CA CYS A 57 1.97 1.97 3.94
C CYS A 57 2.94 2.06 5.13
N GLU A 58 4.22 2.34 4.88
CA GLU A 58 5.21 2.52 5.93
C GLU A 58 4.89 3.75 6.79
N ILE A 59 4.59 4.88 6.13
CA ILE A 59 4.19 6.12 6.81
C ILE A 59 2.92 5.89 7.64
N ASP A 60 1.92 5.23 7.07
CA ASP A 60 0.65 4.97 7.75
C ASP A 60 0.82 4.01 8.93
N TYR A 61 1.68 2.98 8.79
CA TYR A 61 2.06 2.10 9.88
C TYR A 61 2.71 2.89 11.03
N LEU A 62 3.71 3.72 10.73
CA LEU A 62 4.39 4.51 11.75
C LEU A 62 3.42 5.49 12.42
N LYS A 63 2.61 6.21 11.66
CA LYS A 63 1.60 7.13 12.24
C LYS A 63 0.65 6.39 13.17
N ASN A 64 0.13 5.23 12.76
CA ASN A 64 -0.84 4.51 13.58
C ASN A 64 -0.21 3.89 14.85
N ASN A 65 1.02 3.35 14.76
CA ASN A 65 1.67 2.73 15.93
C ASN A 65 2.26 3.76 16.90
N PHE A 66 2.69 4.92 16.40
CA PHE A 66 3.33 5.94 17.23
C PHE A 66 2.39 7.09 17.62
N ALA A 67 1.21 7.25 17.01
CA ALA A 67 0.21 8.23 17.47
C ALA A 67 -0.23 7.96 18.93
N ASP A 68 -0.27 6.70 19.35
CA ASP A 68 -0.58 6.33 20.73
C ASP A 68 0.58 6.67 21.69
N TRP A 69 1.81 6.79 21.19
CA TRP A 69 3.01 7.10 21.97
C TRP A 69 3.24 8.61 22.15
N THR A 70 2.60 9.46 21.35
CA THR A 70 2.89 10.89 21.26
C THR A 70 1.98 11.76 22.10
N ILE A 71 1.10 11.19 22.93
CA ILE A 71 0.30 11.96 23.88
C ILE A 71 1.24 12.64 24.91
N GLY A 72 1.58 13.90 24.63
CA GLY A 72 2.29 14.81 25.55
C GLY A 72 3.80 14.87 25.44
N ASN A 73 4.44 14.43 24.33
CA ASN A 73 5.91 14.50 24.20
C ASN A 73 6.40 15.03 22.84
N ASP A 74 6.50 16.36 22.74
CA ASP A 74 6.97 17.10 21.55
C ASP A 74 8.34 16.65 21.01
N LYS A 75 9.22 16.09 21.86
CA LYS A 75 10.52 15.54 21.42
C LYS A 75 10.37 14.25 20.62
N ILE A 76 9.39 13.42 20.96
CA ILE A 76 9.11 12.16 20.26
C ILE A 76 8.47 12.47 18.91
N ASP A 77 7.52 13.41 18.88
CA ASP A 77 6.89 13.87 17.63
C ASP A 77 7.91 14.40 16.61
N ASN A 78 8.85 15.23 17.06
CA ASN A 78 9.90 15.78 16.18
C ASN A 78 10.83 14.67 15.66
N SER A 79 11.12 13.66 16.49
CA SER A 79 11.93 12.50 16.10
C SER A 79 11.21 11.64 15.06
N ILE A 80 9.91 11.39 15.23
CA ILE A 80 9.07 10.65 14.28
C ILE A 80 8.98 11.41 12.95
N GLN A 81 8.73 12.71 12.97
CA GLN A 81 8.70 13.52 11.73
C GLN A 81 10.04 13.45 10.98
N LYS A 82 11.17 13.56 11.68
CA LYS A 82 12.50 13.39 11.08
C LYS A 82 12.70 12.00 10.47
N MET A 83 12.19 10.95 11.12
CA MET A 83 12.23 9.59 10.60
C MET A 83 11.38 9.47 9.32
N LEU A 84 10.13 9.95 9.35
CA LEU A 84 9.23 9.97 8.20
C LEU A 84 9.81 10.72 6.98
N LEU A 85 10.54 11.82 7.22
CA LEU A 85 11.24 12.58 6.17
C LEU A 85 12.42 11.81 5.55
N LYS A 86 13.08 10.94 6.32
CA LYS A 86 14.21 10.12 5.86
C LYS A 86 13.79 8.85 5.12
N ILE A 87 12.53 8.43 5.26
CA ILE A 87 11.97 7.26 4.58
C ILE A 87 11.82 7.56 3.08
N ASN A 88 12.88 7.29 2.32
CA ASN A 88 12.92 7.44 0.88
C ASN A 88 13.12 6.13 0.12
N SER A 89 13.38 5.02 0.82
CA SER A 89 13.48 3.68 0.25
C SER A 89 13.27 2.60 1.31
N CYS A 90 13.10 1.35 0.86
CA CYS A 90 13.06 0.14 1.69
C CYS A 90 14.29 -0.05 2.61
N ARG A 91 15.41 0.63 2.32
CA ARG A 91 16.67 0.61 3.09
C ARG A 91 16.95 1.93 3.80
N GLY A 92 16.05 2.90 3.68
CA GLY A 92 16.25 4.26 4.18
C GLY A 92 15.93 4.37 5.66
N GLY A 93 16.91 4.09 6.51
CA GLY A 93 16.86 4.44 7.93
C GLY A 93 17.75 3.60 8.84
N ILE A 94 19.01 3.36 8.47
CA ILE A 94 20.01 2.93 9.47
C ILE A 94 20.15 4.10 10.44
N PHE A 95 19.73 3.89 11.69
CA PHE A 95 20.08 4.77 12.80
C PHE A 95 21.56 4.51 13.13
N GLU A 96 22.42 5.49 12.84
CA GLU A 96 23.67 5.73 13.58
C GLU A 96 23.45 6.90 14.53
#